data_AF-A0A7D9E1E8-F1
#
_entry.id   AF-A0A7D9E1E8-F1
#
_cell.length_a   1.000
_cell.length_b   1.000
_cell.length_c   1.000
_cell.angle_alpha   90.00
_cell.angle_beta   90.00
_cell.angle_gamma   90.00
#
_symmetry.space_group_name_H-M   'P 1'
#
loop_
_entity.id
_entity.type
_entity.pdbx_description
1 polymer ?
#
loop_
_entity_poly.entity_id
_entity_poly.type
_entity_poly.pdbx_seq_one_letter_code
_entity_poly.pdbx_strand_id
1 'polypeptide(L)'
;MATAYSPSSNWVLHCRKCRCQIVPLNSLELTLLGSNGIHLNLRADVDVEDVIEKVQNPDPRKRERAPFKAICQGRAGSFTSGKCENSLGSYMNNTLSFSANQVYFCNRREEIKWKKWSEAKDSLQGMGISVKSRSTMSDDSAILANPRPRVDPSRLVYCDVTLTSRNTIGKLTEDKPREYQRSLFLKAMEGNSLVYLPTGCGKTLIAAMGIACMRYLNSDKVAVFLAPKTPLVQQQFNYIKGKE
;
A
#
# COMPACT_ATOMS: atom_id res chain seq x y z
N MET A 1 -34.33 0.20 15.50
CA MET A 1 -33.99 1.58 15.92
C MET A 1 -32.57 1.85 15.49
N ALA A 2 -32.37 2.67 14.45
CA ALA A 2 -31.03 3.03 13.98
C ALA A 2 -30.43 4.05 14.94
N THR A 3 -29.39 3.66 15.67
CA THR A 3 -28.58 4.57 16.47
C THR A 3 -27.87 5.54 15.52
N ALA A 4 -28.17 6.83 15.66
CA ALA A 4 -27.50 7.88 14.91
C ALA A 4 -26.05 8.00 15.39
N TYR A 5 -25.09 7.51 14.60
CA TYR A 5 -23.67 7.63 14.90
C TYR A 5 -23.21 9.07 14.62
N SER A 6 -22.63 9.73 15.63
CA SER A 6 -22.08 11.08 15.46
C SER A 6 -20.69 11.00 14.78
N PRO A 7 -20.48 11.66 13.64
CA PRO A 7 -19.19 11.65 12.91
C PRO A 7 -18.03 12.32 13.67
N SER A 8 -18.29 12.94 14.82
CA SER A 8 -17.30 13.54 15.73
C SER A 8 -16.71 12.58 16.79
N SER A 9 -17.06 11.30 16.74
CA SER A 9 -16.66 10.32 17.75
C SER A 9 -15.27 9.74 17.43
N ASN A 10 -14.30 9.91 18.33
CA ASN A 10 -12.95 9.30 18.22
C ASN A 10 -13.01 7.78 18.40
N TRP A 11 -13.46 7.07 17.36
CA TRP A 11 -13.46 5.63 17.30
C TRP A 11 -12.06 5.09 17.05
N VAL A 12 -11.68 4.08 17.83
CA VAL A 12 -10.38 3.40 17.72
C VAL A 12 -10.60 1.92 17.53
N LEU A 13 -9.80 1.30 16.66
CA LEU A 13 -9.74 -0.14 16.48
C LEU A 13 -8.84 -0.76 17.54
N HIS A 14 -9.33 -1.80 18.22
CA HIS A 14 -8.63 -2.51 19.28
C HIS A 14 -8.44 -3.99 18.92
N CYS A 15 -7.37 -4.58 19.46
CA CYS A 15 -7.15 -6.02 19.39
C CYS A 15 -8.11 -6.74 20.35
N ARG A 16 -8.84 -7.76 19.88
CA ARG A 16 -9.78 -8.50 20.73
C ARG A 16 -9.12 -9.32 21.83
N LYS A 17 -7.87 -9.78 21.63
CA LYS A 17 -7.14 -10.63 22.59
C LYS A 17 -6.57 -9.81 23.76
N CYS A 18 -5.71 -8.84 23.47
CA CYS A 18 -5.01 -8.05 24.50
C CYS A 18 -5.64 -6.68 24.79
N ARG A 19 -6.65 -6.26 24.03
CA ARG A 19 -7.36 -4.96 24.16
C ARG A 19 -6.53 -3.71 23.88
N CYS A 20 -5.28 -3.84 23.41
CA CYS A 20 -4.48 -2.68 23.03
C CYS A 20 -5.11 -1.94 21.84
N GLN A 21 -4.87 -0.64 21.79
CA GLN A 21 -5.22 0.21 20.66
C GLN A 21 -4.34 -0.15 19.46
N ILE A 22 -4.95 -0.19 18.28
CA ILE A 22 -4.27 -0.48 17.01
C ILE A 22 -4.17 0.83 16.21
N VAL A 23 -5.30 1.34 15.73
CA VAL A 23 -5.37 2.56 14.90
C VAL A 23 -6.71 3.27 15.06
N PRO A 24 -6.76 4.60 14.88
CA PRO A 24 -8.03 5.32 14.82
C PRO A 24 -8.84 4.98 13.55
N LEU A 25 -10.15 5.25 13.56
CA LEU A 25 -11.06 4.94 12.44
C LEU A 25 -10.67 5.61 11.12
N ASN A 26 -10.14 6.84 11.17
CA ASN A 26 -9.72 7.59 9.97
C ASN A 26 -8.48 6.99 9.27
N SER A 27 -7.76 6.09 9.94
CA SER A 27 -6.68 5.28 9.37
C SER A 27 -7.19 4.06 8.59
N LEU A 28 -8.50 3.84 8.55
CA LEU A 28 -9.12 2.66 7.95
C LEU A 28 -9.99 3.04 6.75
N GLU A 29 -10.22 2.07 5.88
CA GLU A 29 -11.13 2.16 4.75
C GLU A 29 -11.88 0.84 4.54
N LEU A 30 -13.15 0.92 4.12
CA LEU A 30 -13.91 -0.25 3.68
C LEU A 30 -13.74 -0.45 2.18
N THR A 31 -13.44 -1.68 1.76
CA THR A 31 -13.46 -2.08 0.36
C THR A 31 -14.62 -3.03 0.11
N LEU A 32 -15.50 -2.68 -0.82
CA LEU A 32 -16.62 -3.52 -1.26
C LEU A 32 -16.15 -4.42 -2.43
N LEU A 33 -16.25 -5.73 -2.27
CA LEU A 33 -15.88 -6.75 -3.24
C LEU A 33 -17.17 -7.39 -3.82
N GLY A 34 -17.56 -6.98 -5.02
CA GLY A 34 -18.72 -7.56 -5.70
C GLY A 34 -20.04 -7.44 -4.93
N SER A 35 -20.91 -8.45 -5.02
CA SER A 35 -22.29 -8.38 -4.51
C SER A 35 -22.42 -8.34 -2.98
N ASN A 36 -21.46 -8.90 -2.21
CA ASN A 36 -21.57 -8.98 -0.74
C ASN A 36 -20.24 -9.00 0.04
N GLY A 37 -19.08 -9.02 -0.61
CA GLY A 37 -17.80 -9.06 0.07
C GLY A 37 -17.42 -7.70 0.64
N ILE A 38 -16.98 -7.62 1.89
CA ILE A 38 -16.52 -6.37 2.50
C ILE A 38 -15.26 -6.64 3.28
N HIS A 39 -14.21 -5.87 3.00
CA HIS A 39 -12.96 -5.90 3.76
C HIS A 39 -12.76 -4.57 4.47
N LEU A 40 -12.39 -4.62 5.75
CA LEU A 40 -11.86 -3.48 6.49
C LEU A 40 -10.35 -3.46 6.31
N ASN A 41 -9.84 -2.42 5.66
CA ASN A 41 -8.44 -2.28 5.34
C ASN A 41 -7.78 -1.15 6.12
N LEU A 42 -6.49 -1.29 6.40
CA LEU A 42 -5.64 -0.17 6.75
C LEU A 42 -5.35 0.66 5.50
N ARG A 43 -5.42 1.98 5.61
CA ARG A 43 -5.03 2.86 4.51
C ARG A 43 -3.52 2.78 4.27
N ALA A 44 -3.11 2.93 3.02
CA ALA A 44 -1.71 2.75 2.60
C ALA A 44 -0.74 3.81 3.16
N ASP A 45 -1.26 4.95 3.63
CA ASP A 45 -0.51 6.06 4.21
C ASP A 45 -0.25 5.91 5.71
N VAL A 46 -0.76 4.86 6.35
CA VAL A 46 -0.69 4.67 7.80
C VAL A 46 0.38 3.65 8.18
N ASP A 47 1.34 4.10 8.98
CA ASP A 47 2.36 3.24 9.58
C ASP A 47 1.83 2.57 10.86
N VAL A 48 2.09 1.26 10.98
CA VAL A 48 1.64 0.40 12.08
C VAL A 48 2.73 -0.56 12.56
N GLU A 49 3.99 -0.38 12.15
CA GLU A 49 5.09 -1.30 12.47
C GLU A 49 5.35 -1.45 13.99
N ASP A 50 4.99 -0.44 14.78
CA ASP A 50 5.12 -0.47 16.24
C ASP A 50 4.02 -1.26 16.98
N VAL A 51 2.90 -1.52 16.30
CA VAL A 51 1.71 -2.18 16.89
C VAL A 51 1.40 -3.51 16.20
N ILE A 52 1.84 -3.68 14.96
CA ILE A 52 1.59 -4.85 14.13
C ILE A 52 2.90 -5.37 13.56
N GLU A 53 3.18 -6.65 13.80
CA GLU A 53 4.26 -7.39 13.17
C GLU A 53 3.72 -8.13 11.93
N LYS A 54 4.33 -7.88 10.77
CA LYS A 54 4.02 -8.59 9.53
C LYS A 54 4.87 -9.84 9.43
N VAL A 55 4.26 -11.01 9.58
CA VAL A 55 4.95 -12.31 9.51
C VAL A 55 4.50 -13.09 8.29
N GLN A 56 5.39 -13.88 7.68
CA GLN A 56 4.99 -14.78 6.60
C GLN A 56 3.94 -15.77 7.11
N ASN A 57 2.93 -16.07 6.29
CA ASN A 57 1.92 -17.03 6.68
C ASN A 57 2.58 -18.41 6.87
N PRO A 58 2.51 -19.00 8.08
CA PRO A 58 3.19 -20.26 8.37
C PRO A 58 2.68 -21.41 7.51
N ASP A 59 1.41 -21.35 7.08
CA ASP A 59 0.79 -22.34 6.20
C ASP A 59 1.10 -22.02 4.73
N PRO A 60 1.95 -22.82 4.04
CA PRO A 60 2.35 -22.56 2.67
C PRO A 60 1.17 -22.55 1.69
N ARG A 61 0.14 -23.36 1.96
CA ARG A 61 -1.05 -23.49 1.09
C ARG A 61 -1.88 -22.21 1.06
N LYS A 62 -1.79 -21.40 2.12
CA LYS A 62 -2.52 -20.12 2.23
C LYS A 62 -1.72 -18.94 1.71
N ARG A 63 -0.41 -19.10 1.43
CA ARG A 63 0.46 -18.00 1.03
C ARG A 63 0.05 -17.35 -0.29
N GLU A 64 -0.54 -18.13 -1.19
CA GLU A 64 -1.06 -17.62 -2.47
C GLU A 64 -2.15 -16.54 -2.26
N ARG A 65 -3.06 -16.76 -1.31
CA ARG A 65 -4.22 -15.87 -1.07
C ARG A 65 -4.04 -14.91 0.12
N ALA A 66 -3.14 -15.25 1.02
CA ALA A 66 -2.83 -14.51 2.24
C ALA A 66 -1.35 -14.73 2.61
N PRO A 67 -0.40 -14.12 1.87
CA PRO A 67 1.03 -14.38 2.02
C PRO A 67 1.59 -14.02 3.39
N PHE A 68 1.00 -13.04 4.07
CA PHE A 68 1.45 -12.61 5.40
C PHE A 68 0.29 -12.48 6.38
N LYS A 69 0.57 -12.71 7.66
CA LYS A 69 -0.32 -12.42 8.78
C LYS A 69 0.09 -11.12 9.46
N ALA A 70 -0.89 -10.38 9.95
CA ALA A 70 -0.69 -9.24 10.84
C ALA A 70 -0.82 -9.72 12.28
N ILE A 71 0.29 -9.79 13.01
CA ILE A 71 0.33 -10.19 14.41
C ILE A 71 0.35 -8.96 15.27
N CYS A 72 -0.53 -8.88 16.27
CA CYS A 72 -0.47 -7.80 17.24
C CYS A 72 0.84 -7.89 18.03
N GLN A 73 1.53 -6.78 18.25
CA GLN A 73 2.71 -6.81 19.12
C GLN A 73 2.33 -6.72 20.59
N GLY A 74 1.21 -6.06 20.90
CA GLY A 74 0.79 -5.71 22.25
C GLY A 74 1.72 -4.64 22.85
N ARG A 75 1.19 -3.44 23.07
CA ARG A 75 1.89 -2.36 23.82
C ARG A 75 0.90 -1.63 24.74
N ALA A 76 1.47 -0.84 25.66
CA ALA A 76 0.87 -0.12 26.81
C ALA A 76 -0.66 -0.28 27.03
N GLY A 77 -1.05 -0.91 28.14
CA GLY A 77 -2.46 -1.17 28.51
C GLY A 77 -2.99 -2.55 28.10
N SER A 78 -2.12 -3.46 27.65
CA SER A 78 -2.43 -4.86 27.35
C SER A 78 -2.81 -5.64 28.62
N PHE A 79 -3.91 -6.40 28.58
CA PHE A 79 -4.31 -7.32 29.65
C PHE A 79 -3.48 -8.62 29.70
N THR A 80 -2.61 -8.85 28.71
CA THR A 80 -1.72 -10.03 28.67
C THR A 80 -0.30 -9.64 29.03
N SER A 81 0.33 -10.42 29.90
CA SER A 81 1.77 -10.35 30.21
C SER A 81 2.58 -10.94 29.05
N GLY A 82 3.10 -10.09 28.16
CA GLY A 82 3.94 -10.50 27.01
C GLY A 82 3.37 -10.07 25.64
N LYS A 83 4.05 -10.50 24.56
CA LYS A 83 3.64 -10.20 23.17
C LYS A 83 2.25 -10.78 22.87
N CYS A 84 1.40 -9.97 22.27
CA CYS A 84 0.02 -10.34 21.96
C CYS A 84 -0.05 -11.10 20.64
N GLU A 85 0.29 -12.39 20.59
CA GLU A 85 0.38 -13.21 19.34
C GLU A 85 -0.95 -13.41 18.56
N ASN A 86 -1.92 -12.52 18.72
CA ASN A 86 -3.16 -12.53 17.99
C ASN A 86 -2.96 -12.14 16.52
N SER A 87 -3.45 -12.97 15.61
CA SER A 87 -3.51 -12.65 14.19
C SER A 87 -4.69 -11.71 13.93
N LEU A 88 -4.43 -10.42 13.82
CA LEU A 88 -5.44 -9.38 13.57
C LEU A 88 -6.08 -9.49 12.18
N GLY A 89 -5.34 -10.03 11.22
CA GLY A 89 -5.73 -10.08 9.82
C GLY A 89 -4.62 -10.62 8.95
N SER A 90 -4.67 -10.28 7.67
CA SER A 90 -3.70 -10.72 6.67
C SER A 90 -3.34 -9.61 5.70
N TYR A 91 -2.11 -9.66 5.18
CA TYR A 91 -1.71 -8.81 4.05
C TYR A 91 -1.84 -9.56 2.74
N MET A 92 -2.38 -8.87 1.74
CA MET A 92 -2.34 -9.26 0.32
C MET A 92 -2.00 -8.02 -0.50
N ASN A 93 -1.03 -8.12 -1.41
CA ASN A 93 -0.55 -7.00 -2.24
C ASN A 93 -0.23 -5.74 -1.41
N ASN A 94 0.41 -5.95 -0.25
CA ASN A 94 0.76 -4.92 0.74
C ASN A 94 -0.41 -4.20 1.43
N THR A 95 -1.66 -4.58 1.15
CA THR A 95 -2.85 -4.10 1.87
C THR A 95 -3.13 -4.99 3.06
N LEU A 96 -3.22 -4.41 4.26
CA LEU A 96 -3.68 -5.10 5.47
C LEU A 96 -5.20 -5.11 5.52
N SER A 97 -5.81 -6.30 5.51
CA SER A 97 -7.23 -6.50 5.80
C SER A 97 -7.41 -7.11 7.20
N PHE A 98 -8.22 -6.49 8.04
CA PHE A 98 -8.55 -6.98 9.38
C PHE A 98 -9.61 -8.08 9.35
N SER A 99 -9.52 -9.02 10.28
CA SER A 99 -10.56 -10.03 10.50
C SER A 99 -11.57 -9.51 11.52
N ALA A 100 -12.87 -9.49 11.17
CA ALA A 100 -13.94 -9.01 12.06
C ALA A 100 -13.92 -9.68 13.44
N ASN A 101 -13.54 -10.97 13.51
CA ASN A 101 -13.50 -11.71 14.77
C ASN A 101 -12.31 -11.34 15.67
N GLN A 102 -11.30 -10.65 15.15
CA GLN A 102 -10.01 -10.43 15.82
C GLN A 102 -9.82 -9.01 16.34
N VAL A 103 -10.70 -8.10 15.92
CA VAL A 103 -10.67 -6.69 16.30
C VAL A 103 -12.06 -6.21 16.71
N TYR A 104 -12.13 -5.05 17.34
CA TYR A 104 -13.37 -4.39 17.70
C TYR A 104 -13.17 -2.88 17.74
N PHE A 105 -14.25 -2.12 17.69
CA PHE A 105 -14.19 -0.66 17.79
C PHE A 105 -14.60 -0.21 19.19
N CYS A 106 -13.89 0.78 19.72
CA CYS A 106 -14.17 1.35 21.03
C CYS A 106 -14.08 2.87 20.94
N ASN A 107 -14.98 3.55 21.65
CA ASN A 107 -14.86 4.97 21.96
C ASN A 107 -15.05 5.16 23.48
N ARG A 108 -15.18 6.40 23.97
CA ARG A 108 -15.32 6.67 25.42
C ARG A 108 -16.65 6.19 26.04
N ARG A 109 -17.65 5.85 25.24
CA ARG A 109 -19.02 5.55 25.67
C ARG A 109 -19.43 4.11 25.42
N GLU A 110 -18.88 3.47 24.39
CA GLU A 110 -19.37 2.20 23.90
C GLU A 110 -18.27 1.40 23.17
N GLU A 111 -18.52 0.09 23.10
CA GLU A 111 -17.70 -0.89 22.42
C GLU A 111 -18.57 -1.68 21.43
N ILE A 112 -18.13 -1.80 20.19
CA ILE A 112 -18.86 -2.51 19.14
C ILE A 112 -18.01 -3.63 18.54
N LYS A 113 -18.62 -4.81 18.43
CA LYS A 113 -18.02 -6.05 17.92
C LYS A 113 -18.88 -6.62 16.81
N TRP A 114 -18.23 -7.18 15.80
CA TRP A 114 -18.89 -7.90 14.72
C TRP A 114 -18.27 -9.28 14.52
N LYS A 115 -19.03 -10.20 13.94
CA LYS A 115 -18.49 -11.51 13.49
C LYS A 115 -18.16 -11.49 12.00
N LYS A 116 -18.79 -10.60 11.24
CA LYS A 116 -18.62 -10.44 9.79
C LYS A 116 -18.68 -8.96 9.42
N TRP A 117 -17.86 -8.54 8.46
CA TRP A 117 -17.87 -7.14 7.99
C TRP A 117 -19.15 -6.75 7.26
N SER A 118 -19.85 -7.71 6.66
CA SER A 118 -21.17 -7.49 6.05
C SER A 118 -22.20 -6.92 7.03
N GLU A 119 -22.13 -7.34 8.30
CA GLU A 119 -23.02 -6.86 9.38
C GLU A 119 -22.59 -5.46 9.89
N ALA A 120 -21.35 -5.05 9.61
CA ALA A 120 -20.76 -3.81 10.13
C ALA A 120 -20.89 -2.62 9.17
N LYS A 121 -21.20 -2.87 7.88
CA LYS A 121 -21.13 -1.89 6.79
C LYS A 121 -21.82 -0.57 7.12
N ASP A 122 -23.12 -0.62 7.40
CA ASP A 122 -23.94 0.59 7.57
C ASP A 122 -23.53 1.36 8.84
N SER A 123 -23.15 0.63 9.89
CA SER A 123 -22.66 1.25 11.14
C SER A 123 -21.32 1.96 10.91
N LEU A 124 -20.37 1.31 10.26
CA LEU A 124 -19.05 1.88 9.97
C LEU A 124 -19.15 3.08 9.00
N GLN A 125 -20.05 3.02 8.02
CA GLN A 125 -20.38 4.18 7.16
C GLN A 125 -20.97 5.34 7.96
N GLY A 126 -21.90 5.06 8.88
CA GLY A 126 -22.44 6.06 9.81
C GLY A 126 -21.39 6.65 10.74
N MET A 127 -20.34 5.88 11.09
CA MET A 127 -19.20 6.36 11.87
C MET A 127 -18.22 7.22 11.04
N GLY A 128 -18.42 7.36 9.73
CA GLY A 128 -17.61 8.21 8.85
C GLY A 128 -16.39 7.52 8.22
N ILE A 129 -16.36 6.19 8.15
CA ILE A 129 -15.27 5.49 7.45
C ILE A 129 -15.32 5.77 5.93
N SER A 130 -14.16 5.90 5.29
CA SER A 130 -14.09 5.98 3.82
C SER A 130 -14.43 4.62 3.18
N VAL A 131 -15.21 4.63 2.10
CA VAL A 131 -15.61 3.42 1.37
C VAL A 131 -15.12 3.47 -0.07
N LYS A 132 -14.45 2.41 -0.51
CA LYS A 132 -14.01 2.15 -1.89
C LYS A 132 -14.79 0.98 -2.47
N SER A 133 -15.39 1.12 -3.64
CA SER A 133 -15.96 -0.01 -4.38
C SER A 133 -14.88 -0.65 -5.26
N ARG A 134 -14.76 -1.98 -5.20
CA ARG A 134 -13.88 -2.78 -6.07
C ARG A 134 -14.76 -3.46 -7.12
N SER A 135 -14.62 -3.08 -8.38
CA SER A 135 -15.18 -3.82 -9.51
C SER A 135 -14.55 -5.22 -9.59
N THR A 136 -15.37 -6.23 -9.89
CA THR A 136 -15.00 -7.66 -9.92
C THR A 136 -13.91 -7.97 -10.96
N MET A 137 -12.78 -8.46 -10.45
CA MET A 137 -11.68 -9.25 -11.04
C MET A 137 -11.33 -9.01 -12.52
N SER A 138 -10.24 -8.28 -12.73
CA SER A 138 -9.11 -8.84 -13.49
C SER A 138 -7.90 -8.84 -12.55
N ASP A 139 -7.12 -9.91 -12.62
CA ASP A 139 -5.84 -10.05 -11.93
C ASP A 139 -4.98 -8.81 -12.16
N ASP A 140 -4.31 -8.38 -11.07
CA ASP A 140 -3.22 -7.42 -11.04
C ASP A 140 -3.27 -6.25 -12.04
N SER A 141 -4.21 -5.30 -11.86
CA SER A 141 -4.12 -3.90 -12.33
C SER A 141 -5.40 -3.11 -11.99
N ALA A 142 -5.33 -2.14 -11.07
CA ALA A 142 -6.22 -0.95 -11.08
C ALA A 142 -5.96 -0.05 -9.86
N ILE A 143 -5.00 0.86 -9.99
CA ILE A 143 -5.15 2.22 -9.47
C ILE A 143 -5.82 3.01 -10.60
N LEU A 144 -6.96 3.64 -10.27
CA LEU A 144 -7.79 4.60 -11.02
C LEU A 144 -8.94 4.04 -11.87
N ALA A 145 -10.17 4.23 -11.39
CA ALA A 145 -11.42 4.00 -12.11
C ALA A 145 -12.10 5.34 -12.45
N ASN A 146 -12.29 5.63 -13.74
CA ASN A 146 -13.60 5.97 -14.30
C ASN A 146 -13.55 5.92 -15.85
N PRO A 147 -14.69 5.70 -16.52
CA PRO A 147 -14.80 4.76 -17.63
C PRO A 147 -14.25 5.33 -18.95
N ARG A 148 -13.56 4.48 -19.74
CA ARG A 148 -13.44 4.48 -21.24
C ARG A 148 -12.13 3.78 -21.69
N PRO A 149 -11.99 3.54 -22.99
CA PRO A 149 -12.41 2.37 -23.79
C PRO A 149 -11.47 1.18 -23.53
N ARG A 150 -11.61 0.04 -24.24
CA ARG A 150 -10.64 -1.08 -24.18
C ARG A 150 -9.21 -0.52 -24.21
N VAL A 151 -8.46 -0.64 -23.11
CA VAL A 151 -7.09 -0.11 -23.03
C VAL A 151 -6.21 -1.04 -23.85
N ASP A 152 -5.71 -0.49 -24.94
CA ASP A 152 -4.68 -1.09 -25.78
C ASP A 152 -3.55 -1.66 -24.91
N PRO A 153 -3.21 -2.96 -25.02
CA PRO A 153 -2.07 -3.58 -24.34
C PRO A 153 -0.73 -2.84 -24.51
N SER A 154 -0.66 -1.90 -25.44
CA SER A 154 0.48 -1.02 -25.71
C SER A 154 0.64 0.14 -24.71
N ARG A 155 -0.33 0.42 -23.83
CA ARG A 155 -0.32 1.63 -22.98
C ARG A 155 0.45 1.41 -21.66
N LEU A 156 1.42 2.28 -21.38
CA LEU A 156 2.23 2.27 -20.15
C LEU A 156 1.47 2.86 -18.94
N VAL A 157 1.72 2.28 -17.76
CA VAL A 157 1.29 2.75 -16.44
C VAL A 157 2.40 3.58 -15.80
N TYR A 158 2.03 4.76 -15.29
CA TYR A 158 2.95 5.73 -14.68
C TYR A 158 2.65 5.91 -13.18
N CYS A 159 3.63 6.33 -12.37
CA CYS A 159 3.40 6.52 -10.93
C CYS A 159 2.65 7.82 -10.65
N ASP A 160 1.80 7.81 -9.62
CA ASP A 160 1.22 9.04 -9.09
C ASP A 160 2.27 9.84 -8.32
N VAL A 161 2.77 10.88 -8.97
CA VAL A 161 3.82 11.77 -8.45
C VAL A 161 3.37 12.55 -7.21
N THR A 162 2.07 12.72 -7.00
CA THR A 162 1.53 13.42 -5.82
C THR A 162 1.60 12.58 -4.55
N LEU A 163 1.67 11.25 -4.71
CA LEU A 163 1.74 10.26 -3.63
C LEU A 163 3.14 9.66 -3.44
N THR A 164 4.08 10.01 -4.32
CA THR A 164 5.43 9.44 -4.33
C THR A 164 6.33 10.15 -3.32
N SER A 165 6.50 9.55 -2.13
CA SER A 165 7.30 10.14 -1.05
C SER A 165 8.81 10.16 -1.36
N ARG A 166 9.55 11.07 -0.72
CA ARG A 166 11.04 11.11 -0.81
C ARG A 166 11.70 9.79 -0.40
N ASN A 167 11.11 9.07 0.56
CA ASN A 167 11.60 7.77 1.02
C ASN A 167 11.41 6.70 -0.07
N THR A 168 10.25 6.71 -0.74
CA THR A 168 9.97 5.82 -1.88
C THR A 168 10.98 6.02 -3.01
N ILE A 169 11.28 7.28 -3.37
CA ILE A 169 12.27 7.60 -4.40
C ILE A 169 13.68 7.14 -3.98
N GLY A 170 14.01 7.28 -2.69
CA GLY A 170 15.29 6.81 -2.14
C GLY A 170 15.46 5.29 -2.18
N LYS A 171 14.39 4.51 -2.33
CA LYS A 171 14.45 3.04 -2.47
C LYS A 171 14.65 2.59 -3.92
N LEU A 172 14.53 3.49 -4.90
CA LEU A 172 14.67 3.15 -6.33
C LEU A 172 16.13 3.03 -6.78
N THR A 173 17.07 3.41 -5.93
CA THR A 173 18.50 3.51 -6.25
C THR A 173 19.33 3.42 -4.96
N GLU A 174 20.53 2.86 -5.04
CA GLU A 174 21.50 2.84 -3.94
C GLU A 174 22.07 4.22 -3.64
N ASP A 175 22.19 5.08 -4.67
CA ASP A 175 22.72 6.43 -4.54
C ASP A 175 21.66 7.37 -3.97
N LYS A 176 22.04 8.29 -3.09
CA LYS A 176 21.11 9.32 -2.58
C LYS A 176 20.88 10.40 -3.66
N PRO A 177 19.69 10.48 -4.30
CA PRO A 177 19.46 11.46 -5.35
C PRO A 177 19.40 12.88 -4.79
N ARG A 178 19.99 13.83 -5.53
CA ARG A 178 19.89 15.27 -5.27
C ARG A 178 18.45 15.73 -5.52
N GLU A 179 18.07 16.86 -4.94
CA GLU A 179 16.69 17.35 -5.02
C GLU A 179 16.22 17.57 -6.47
N TYR A 180 17.04 18.21 -7.32
CA TYR A 180 16.69 18.38 -8.73
C TYR A 180 16.53 17.06 -9.48
N GLN A 181 17.30 16.02 -9.11
CA GLN A 181 17.20 14.69 -9.74
C GLN A 181 15.87 14.01 -9.36
N ARG A 182 15.43 14.18 -8.10
CA ARG A 182 14.10 13.73 -7.65
C ARG A 182 12.99 14.45 -8.41
N SER A 183 13.07 15.78 -8.51
CA SER A 183 12.06 16.58 -9.22
C SER A 183 11.98 16.23 -10.69
N LEU A 184 13.13 16.02 -11.36
CA LEU A 184 13.19 15.59 -12.76
C LEU A 184 12.66 14.17 -12.96
N PHE A 185 12.94 13.25 -12.03
CA PHE A 185 12.34 11.92 -12.03
C PHE A 185 10.82 12.00 -11.92
N LEU A 186 10.28 12.74 -10.95
CA LEU A 186 8.83 12.90 -10.77
C LEU A 186 8.21 13.46 -12.05
N LYS A 187 8.78 14.53 -12.62
CA LYS A 187 8.32 15.09 -13.90
C LYS A 187 8.35 14.06 -15.03
N ALA A 188 9.41 13.26 -15.11
CA ALA A 188 9.56 12.21 -16.12
C ALA A 188 8.52 11.09 -15.99
N MET A 189 7.96 10.89 -14.79
CA MET A 189 6.90 9.93 -14.54
C MET A 189 5.50 10.47 -14.83
N GLU A 190 5.32 11.72 -15.26
CA GLU A 190 4.01 12.24 -15.68
C GLU A 190 3.69 11.90 -17.15
N GLY A 191 4.69 11.48 -17.94
CA GLY A 191 4.54 11.11 -19.34
C GLY A 191 5.84 11.21 -20.15
N ASN A 192 5.72 11.24 -21.48
CA ASN A 192 6.86 11.34 -22.40
C ASN A 192 7.68 12.60 -22.10
N SER A 193 8.96 12.41 -21.75
CA SER A 193 9.80 13.48 -21.22
C SER A 193 11.18 13.48 -21.84
N LEU A 194 11.72 14.69 -22.08
CA LEU A 194 13.10 14.91 -22.48
C LEU A 194 13.84 15.63 -21.35
N VAL A 195 14.76 14.93 -20.69
CA VAL A 195 15.61 15.51 -19.63
C VAL A 195 16.93 15.97 -20.22
N TYR A 196 17.10 17.29 -20.31
CA TYR A 196 18.33 17.91 -20.81
C TYR A 196 19.20 18.40 -19.65
N LEU A 197 20.38 17.79 -19.45
CA LEU A 197 21.35 18.18 -18.43
C LEU A 197 22.79 18.04 -18.96
N PRO A 198 23.76 18.84 -18.47
CA PRO A 198 25.18 18.66 -18.73
C PRO A 198 25.72 17.29 -18.26
N THR A 199 26.90 16.91 -18.75
CA THR A 199 27.62 15.71 -18.30
C THR A 199 28.00 15.87 -16.82
N GLY A 200 28.01 14.76 -16.07
CA GLY A 200 28.31 14.78 -14.62
C GLY A 200 27.14 15.18 -13.71
N CYS A 201 26.00 15.63 -14.26
CA CYS A 201 24.82 16.00 -13.47
C CYS A 201 23.95 14.79 -13.02
N GLY A 202 24.37 13.56 -13.33
CA GLY A 202 23.67 12.33 -12.95
C GLY A 202 22.39 12.05 -13.77
N LYS A 203 22.43 12.26 -15.09
CA LYS A 203 21.36 11.85 -16.02
C LYS A 203 21.05 10.36 -15.91
N THR A 204 22.08 9.53 -15.81
CA THR A 204 21.94 8.07 -15.63
C THR A 204 21.17 7.73 -14.37
N LEU A 205 21.43 8.40 -13.25
CA LEU A 205 20.73 8.15 -11.99
C LEU A 205 19.22 8.42 -12.14
N ILE A 206 18.83 9.50 -12.83
CA ILE A 206 17.43 9.80 -13.13
C ILE A 206 16.80 8.68 -13.98
N ALA A 207 17.50 8.23 -15.03
CA ALA A 207 17.05 7.14 -15.88
C ALA A 207 16.94 5.81 -15.13
N ALA A 208 17.90 5.50 -14.24
CA ALA A 208 17.89 4.29 -13.42
C ALA A 208 16.70 4.27 -12.45
N MET A 209 16.41 5.39 -11.78
CA MET A 209 15.19 5.53 -10.96
C MET A 209 13.92 5.33 -11.81
N GLY A 210 13.89 5.90 -13.01
CA GLY A 210 12.80 5.72 -13.99
C GLY A 210 12.59 4.25 -14.35
N ILE A 211 13.66 3.54 -14.71
CA ILE A 211 13.63 2.12 -15.06
C ILE A 211 13.16 1.26 -13.89
N ALA A 212 13.69 1.50 -12.68
CA ALA A 212 13.30 0.76 -11.47
C ALA A 212 11.81 0.94 -11.18
N CYS A 213 11.31 2.18 -11.25
CA CYS A 213 9.89 2.49 -11.05
C CYS A 213 9.02 1.86 -12.15
N MET A 214 9.41 2.01 -13.42
CA MET A 214 8.66 1.48 -14.56
C MET A 214 8.62 -0.04 -14.59
N ARG A 215 9.70 -0.72 -14.18
CA ARG A 215 9.74 -2.17 -14.04
C ARG A 215 8.76 -2.67 -12.98
N TYR A 216 8.61 -1.91 -11.89
CA TYR A 216 7.63 -2.23 -10.85
C TYR A 216 6.18 -2.02 -11.35
N LEU A 217 5.93 -0.93 -12.08
CA LEU A 217 4.59 -0.57 -12.57
C LEU A 217 4.15 -1.37 -13.82
N ASN A 218 5.09 -1.78 -14.66
CA ASN A 218 4.87 -2.39 -15.97
C ASN A 218 5.71 -3.68 -16.06
N SER A 219 5.47 -4.61 -15.14
CA SER A 219 6.27 -5.84 -15.00
C SER A 219 6.26 -6.76 -16.23
N ASP A 220 5.25 -6.62 -17.09
CA ASP A 220 5.10 -7.32 -18.37
C ASP A 220 5.83 -6.63 -19.54
N LYS A 221 6.43 -5.45 -19.31
CA LYS A 221 7.13 -4.67 -20.34
C LYS A 221 8.64 -4.74 -20.18
N VAL A 222 9.34 -4.55 -21.29
CA VAL A 222 10.80 -4.46 -21.32
C VAL A 222 11.21 -2.99 -21.36
N ALA A 223 12.05 -2.59 -20.41
CA ALA A 223 12.74 -1.31 -20.46
C ALA A 223 14.00 -1.43 -21.33
N VAL A 224 14.15 -0.54 -22.30
CA VAL A 224 15.33 -0.50 -23.19
C VAL A 224 16.14 0.76 -22.89
N PHE A 225 17.41 0.59 -22.54
CA PHE A 225 18.37 1.70 -22.40
C PHE A 225 19.28 1.74 -23.62
N LEU A 226 19.20 2.82 -24.41
CA LEU A 226 20.01 2.98 -25.61
C LEU A 226 21.20 3.92 -25.34
N ALA A 227 22.38 3.52 -25.80
CA ALA A 227 23.58 4.35 -25.78
C ALA A 227 24.33 4.24 -27.12
N PRO A 228 25.06 5.28 -27.55
CA PRO A 228 25.61 5.35 -28.90
C PRO A 228 26.84 4.45 -29.14
N LYS A 229 27.45 3.90 -28.09
CA LYS A 229 28.68 3.09 -28.18
C LYS A 229 28.65 1.93 -27.18
N THR A 230 29.17 0.77 -27.57
CA THR A 230 29.25 -0.44 -26.73
C THR A 230 29.88 -0.21 -25.35
N PRO A 231 31.00 0.52 -25.20
CA PRO A 231 31.57 0.77 -23.87
C PRO A 231 30.64 1.56 -22.95
N LEU A 232 29.86 2.50 -23.50
CA LEU A 232 28.88 3.26 -22.73
C LEU A 232 27.71 2.37 -22.29
N VAL A 233 27.25 1.45 -23.14
CA VAL A 233 26.25 0.45 -22.77
C VAL A 233 26.73 -0.37 -21.57
N GLN A 234 27.96 -0.88 -21.61
CA GLN A 234 28.51 -1.68 -20.51
C GLN A 234 28.61 -0.88 -19.21
N GLN A 235 29.05 0.38 -19.29
CA GLN A 235 29.11 1.27 -18.13
C GLN A 235 27.74 1.51 -17.50
N GLN A 236 26.71 1.79 -18.31
CA GLN A 236 25.36 2.01 -17.81
C GLN A 236 24.74 0.71 -17.28
N PHE A 237 25.00 -0.43 -17.93
CA PHE A 237 24.55 -1.74 -17.48
C PHE A 237 25.06 -2.06 -16.08
N ASN A 238 26.37 -1.91 -15.85
CA ASN A 238 26.97 -2.14 -14.54
C ASN A 238 26.38 -1.21 -13.47
N TYR A 239 26.08 0.04 -13.82
CA TYR A 239 25.45 0.98 -12.92
C TYR A 239 24.00 0.58 -12.57
N ILE A 240 23.21 0.16 -13.55
CA ILE A 240 21.79 -0.21 -13.36
C ILE A 240 21.64 -1.57 -12.67
N LYS A 241 22.58 -2.50 -12.88
CA LYS A 241 22.58 -3.82 -12.23
C LYS A 241 22.70 -3.73 -10.70
N GLY A 242 23.29 -2.65 -10.18
CA GLY A 242 23.63 -2.50 -8.76
C GLY A 242 24.94 -3.22 -8.41
N LYS A 243 25.44 -3.03 -7.18
CA LYS A 243 26.60 -3.77 -6.68
C LYS A 243 26.12 -5.10 -6.07
N GLU A 244 26.57 -6.21 -6.63
CA GLU A 244 26.42 -7.55 -6.02
C GLU A 244 27.13 -7.65 -4.66
#